data_AF-A0A531KKW5-F1
#
_entry.id   AF-A0A531KKW5-F1
#
_cell.length_a   1.000
_cell.length_b   1.000
_cell.length_c   1.000
_cell.angle_alpha   90.00
_cell.angle_beta   90.00
_cell.angle_gamma   90.00
#
_symmetry.space_group_name_H-M   'P 1'
#
loop_
_entity.id
_entity.type
_entity.pdbx_description
1 polymer ?
#
loop_
_entity_poly.entity_id
_entity_poly.type
_entity_poly.pdbx_seq_one_letter_code
_entity_poly.pdbx_strand_id
1 'polypeptide(L)'
;LPDDIEFDRPGNPLDRHPTWRRVKCPQCGKDARRETDTMDTFVDSSWYFARFTAPWANDPTDPKAATEWLPVDQYIGGIEHAILHLLYSRFFTRAMRETGHVDLAEPFRGLFTQGMVVHETYRVGSGSNSRWLAPSEVRLEDVDGKRRAIEIATGEEAVIGPLEKMSKSKKNTVSPEEITDGYGADTARWFMLSDSPPERD
;
A
#
# COMPACT_ATOMS: atom_id res chain seq x y z
N LEU A 1 -19.00 -2.97 7.56
CA LEU A 1 -19.29 -4.35 7.09
C LEU A 1 -19.64 -5.20 8.32
N PRO A 2 -20.28 -6.37 8.22
CA PRO A 2 -20.50 -7.21 9.39
C PRO A 2 -19.16 -7.78 9.86
N ASP A 3 -18.93 -7.81 11.17
CA ASP A 3 -17.72 -8.41 11.76
C ASP A 3 -17.82 -9.94 11.81
N ASP A 4 -19.05 -10.48 11.79
CA ASP A 4 -19.40 -11.89 11.80
C ASP A 4 -19.52 -12.46 10.37
N ILE A 5 -18.39 -12.71 9.72
CA ILE A 5 -18.37 -13.20 8.33
C ILE A 5 -17.43 -14.40 8.15
N GLU A 6 -17.90 -15.39 7.37
CA GLU A 6 -17.15 -16.62 7.07
C GLU A 6 -16.53 -16.56 5.67
N PHE A 7 -15.26 -16.97 5.56
CA PHE A 7 -14.49 -17.00 4.31
C PHE A 7 -14.21 -18.42 3.81
N ASP A 8 -15.00 -19.40 4.26
CA ASP A 8 -14.82 -20.85 4.03
C ASP A 8 -14.95 -21.27 2.56
N ARG A 9 -15.51 -20.42 1.70
CA ARG A 9 -15.85 -20.73 0.31
C ARG A 9 -15.55 -19.57 -0.63
N PRO A 10 -15.17 -19.83 -1.90
CA PRO A 10 -14.95 -18.79 -2.90
C PRO A 10 -16.22 -18.01 -3.21
N GLY A 11 -16.08 -16.76 -3.68
CA GLY A 11 -17.19 -15.85 -4.00
C GLY A 11 -17.43 -14.78 -2.92
N ASN A 12 -18.39 -13.88 -3.18
CA ASN A 12 -18.72 -12.76 -2.28
C ASN A 12 -19.35 -13.28 -0.96
N PRO A 13 -18.70 -13.09 0.20
CA PRO A 13 -19.24 -13.55 1.48
C PRO A 13 -20.53 -12.81 1.89
N LEU A 14 -20.73 -11.56 1.47
CA LEU A 14 -21.91 -10.76 1.82
C LEU A 14 -23.21 -11.29 1.20
N ASP A 15 -23.11 -11.96 0.05
CA ASP A 15 -24.26 -12.61 -0.58
C ASP A 15 -24.83 -13.76 0.25
N ARG A 16 -23.95 -14.42 1.01
CA ARG A 16 -24.27 -15.62 1.79
C ARG A 16 -24.54 -15.32 3.26
N HIS A 17 -24.21 -14.11 3.71
CA HIS A 17 -24.42 -13.69 5.09
C HIS A 17 -25.91 -13.81 5.45
N PRO A 18 -26.28 -14.49 6.55
CA PRO A 18 -27.66 -14.84 6.85
C PRO A 18 -28.57 -13.63 7.01
N THR A 19 -28.12 -12.55 7.63
CA THR A 19 -28.98 -11.39 7.94
C THR A 19 -28.62 -10.13 7.15
N TRP A 20 -27.34 -9.88 6.87
CA TRP A 20 -26.83 -8.59 6.41
C TRP A 20 -27.51 -8.03 5.15
N ARG A 21 -27.73 -8.85 4.12
CA ARG A 21 -28.30 -8.40 2.85
C ARG A 21 -29.78 -8.01 2.97
N ARG A 22 -30.53 -8.62 3.90
CA ARG A 22 -31.99 -8.44 4.00
C ARG A 22 -32.33 -7.25 4.88
N VAL A 23 -33.00 -6.25 4.30
CA VAL A 23 -33.39 -5.02 5.02
C VAL A 23 -34.77 -4.55 4.62
N LYS A 24 -35.35 -3.64 5.41
CA LYS A 24 -36.52 -2.86 4.97
C LYS A 24 -36.06 -1.66 4.16
N CYS A 25 -36.77 -1.36 3.08
CA CYS A 25 -36.50 -0.17 2.27
C CYS A 25 -36.69 1.09 3.11
N PRO A 26 -35.71 2.01 3.19
CA PRO A 26 -35.83 3.23 4.00
C PRO A 26 -36.89 4.21 3.48
N GLN A 27 -37.35 4.05 2.23
CA GLN A 27 -38.36 4.92 1.62
C GLN A 27 -39.80 4.40 1.79
N CYS A 28 -40.01 3.07 1.74
CA CYS A 28 -41.36 2.50 1.71
C CYS A 28 -41.61 1.36 2.72
N GLY A 29 -40.61 0.96 3.49
CA GLY A 29 -40.73 -0.07 4.53
C GLY A 29 -40.93 -1.52 4.04
N LYS A 30 -41.02 -1.75 2.72
CA LYS A 30 -41.14 -3.10 2.14
C LYS A 30 -39.83 -3.87 2.20
N ASP A 31 -39.89 -5.18 2.00
CA ASP A 31 -38.71 -6.03 1.91
C ASP A 31 -37.81 -5.59 0.75
N ALA A 32 -36.53 -5.42 1.05
CA ALA A 32 -35.49 -5.00 0.13
C ALA A 32 -34.17 -5.74 0.38
N ARG A 33 -33.21 -5.51 -0.51
CA ARG A 33 -31.87 -6.09 -0.42
C ARG A 33 -30.84 -4.98 -0.49
N ARG A 34 -29.82 -5.05 0.37
CA ARG A 34 -28.61 -4.23 0.23
C ARG A 34 -27.85 -4.64 -1.04
N GLU A 35 -27.13 -3.67 -1.62
CA GLU A 35 -26.02 -3.98 -2.51
C GLU A 35 -24.97 -4.75 -1.72
N THR A 36 -24.41 -5.79 -2.34
CA THR A 36 -23.42 -6.69 -1.76
C THR A 36 -22.04 -6.46 -2.34
N ASP A 37 -21.94 -5.72 -3.44
CA ASP A 37 -20.65 -5.25 -3.95
C ASP A 37 -20.01 -4.25 -2.96
N THR A 38 -18.68 -4.31 -2.87
CA THR A 38 -17.89 -3.39 -2.07
C THR A 38 -17.24 -2.36 -2.97
N MET A 39 -16.98 -1.18 -2.41
CA MET A 39 -16.23 -0.14 -3.12
C MET A 39 -14.78 -0.59 -3.37
N ASP A 40 -14.21 -0.11 -4.48
CA ASP A 40 -12.77 -0.22 -4.72
C ASP A 40 -12.01 0.55 -3.62
N THR A 41 -10.89 0.00 -3.16
CA THR A 41 -10.06 0.59 -2.10
C THR A 41 -9.52 1.99 -2.44
N PHE A 42 -9.47 2.37 -3.72
CA PHE A 42 -9.15 3.73 -4.13
C PHE A 42 -10.18 4.75 -3.63
N VAL A 43 -11.43 4.35 -3.38
CA VAL A 43 -12.41 5.26 -2.75
C VAL A 43 -11.87 5.75 -1.42
N ASP A 44 -11.33 4.87 -0.59
CA ASP A 44 -10.80 5.22 0.72
C ASP A 44 -9.55 6.11 0.61
N SER A 45 -8.61 5.75 -0.29
CA SER A 45 -7.38 6.50 -0.47
C SER A 45 -7.56 7.84 -1.18
N SER A 46 -8.73 8.13 -1.75
CA SER A 46 -8.97 9.36 -2.52
C SER A 46 -9.31 10.58 -1.67
N TRP A 47 -9.58 10.43 -0.37
CA TRP A 47 -9.98 11.55 0.49
C TRP A 47 -9.43 11.49 1.92
N TYR A 48 -8.64 10.47 2.27
CA TYR A 48 -8.08 10.29 3.62
C TYR A 48 -7.30 11.52 4.13
N PHE A 49 -6.62 12.24 3.24
CA PHE A 49 -5.88 13.46 3.59
C PHE A 49 -6.80 14.55 4.18
N ALA A 50 -8.05 14.64 3.71
CA ALA A 50 -9.04 15.55 4.26
C ALA A 50 -9.57 15.04 5.59
N ARG A 51 -9.78 13.71 5.72
CA ARG A 51 -10.21 13.09 6.97
C ARG A 51 -9.22 13.29 8.12
N PHE A 52 -7.92 13.31 7.82
CA PHE A 52 -6.87 13.55 8.82
C PHE A 52 -6.93 14.92 9.49
N THR A 53 -7.61 15.90 8.90
CA THR A 53 -7.76 17.23 9.52
C THR A 53 -8.69 17.21 10.75
N ALA A 54 -9.62 16.25 10.80
CA ALA A 54 -10.55 16.05 11.93
C ALA A 54 -10.98 14.57 12.05
N PRO A 55 -10.07 13.64 12.41
CA PRO A 55 -10.33 12.21 12.33
C PRO A 55 -11.38 11.71 13.34
N TRP A 56 -11.62 12.48 14.40
CA TRP A 56 -12.62 12.20 15.45
C TRP A 56 -14.01 12.78 15.14
N ALA A 57 -14.18 13.55 14.06
CA ALA A 57 -15.47 14.16 13.71
C ALA A 57 -16.51 13.10 13.31
N ASN A 58 -17.78 13.32 13.62
CA ASN A 58 -18.86 12.41 13.19
C ASN A 58 -19.18 12.57 11.70
N ASP A 59 -19.10 13.79 11.18
CA ASP A 59 -19.24 14.08 9.75
C ASP A 59 -17.99 13.65 8.99
N PRO A 60 -18.08 13.37 7.67
CA PRO A 60 -16.92 12.94 6.87
C PRO A 60 -15.73 13.89 6.97
N THR A 61 -15.99 15.20 6.96
CA THR A 61 -15.00 16.28 7.08
C THR A 61 -15.51 17.35 8.05
N ASP A 62 -14.60 18.09 8.67
CA ASP A 62 -14.88 19.40 9.28
C ASP A 62 -14.36 20.48 8.34
N PRO A 63 -15.23 21.25 7.65
CA PRO A 63 -14.79 22.26 6.69
C PRO A 63 -13.85 23.30 7.28
N LYS A 64 -13.99 23.66 8.57
CA LYS A 64 -13.11 24.64 9.22
C LYS A 64 -11.71 24.08 9.38
N ALA A 65 -11.60 22.85 9.90
CA ALA A 65 -10.31 22.17 10.04
C ALA A 65 -9.67 21.90 8.67
N ALA A 66 -10.48 21.50 7.68
CA ALA A 66 -10.01 21.28 6.31
C ALA A 66 -9.43 22.56 5.70
N THR A 67 -10.09 23.71 5.85
CA THR A 67 -9.59 25.01 5.36
C THR A 67 -8.29 25.45 6.05
N GLU A 68 -8.09 25.08 7.32
CA GLU A 68 -6.88 25.44 8.06
C GLU A 68 -5.65 24.62 7.61
N TRP A 69 -5.84 23.32 7.35
CA TRP A 69 -4.74 22.39 7.07
C TRP A 69 -4.46 22.13 5.60
N LEU A 70 -5.44 22.35 4.71
CA LEU A 70 -5.32 22.03 3.30
C LEU A 70 -5.14 23.30 2.43
N PRO A 71 -4.52 23.18 1.25
CA PRO A 71 -4.05 21.95 0.58
C PRO A 71 -2.83 21.36 1.29
N VAL A 72 -2.58 20.07 1.08
CA VAL A 72 -1.34 19.45 1.53
C VAL A 72 -0.17 20.15 0.84
N ASP A 73 0.71 20.79 1.61
CA ASP A 73 1.83 21.55 1.05
C ASP A 73 2.81 20.67 0.28
N GLN A 74 3.15 19.50 0.84
CA GLN A 74 4.04 18.53 0.22
C GLN A 74 3.48 17.12 0.39
N TYR A 75 3.06 16.52 -0.73
CA TYR A 75 2.71 15.11 -0.81
C TYR A 75 3.92 14.30 -1.27
N ILE A 76 4.22 13.20 -0.59
CA ILE A 76 5.34 12.30 -0.91
C ILE A 76 4.77 10.91 -1.17
N GLY A 77 5.05 10.34 -2.33
CA GLY A 77 4.56 9.01 -2.71
C GLY A 77 5.26 8.47 -3.95
N GLY A 78 5.36 7.14 -4.07
CA GLY A 78 6.06 6.53 -5.20
C GLY A 78 5.41 6.84 -6.54
N ILE A 79 6.22 6.87 -7.60
CA ILE A 79 5.76 7.17 -8.97
C ILE A 79 4.69 6.19 -9.46
N GLU A 80 4.59 5.00 -8.88
CA GLU A 80 3.54 4.01 -9.19
C GLU A 80 2.11 4.55 -8.96
N HIS A 81 1.96 5.57 -8.13
CA HIS A 81 0.66 6.17 -7.80
C HIS A 81 0.29 7.35 -8.70
N ALA A 82 1.15 7.72 -9.66
CA ALA A 82 1.03 8.96 -10.42
C ALA A 82 -0.27 9.09 -11.25
N ILE A 83 -0.80 7.96 -11.73
CA ILE A 83 -2.00 7.97 -12.58
C ILE A 83 -3.26 7.75 -11.75
N LEU A 84 -3.48 6.56 -11.19
CA LEU A 84 -4.76 6.22 -10.55
C LEU A 84 -5.02 7.04 -9.28
N HIS A 85 -4.25 6.77 -8.22
CA HIS A 85 -4.45 7.38 -6.90
C HIS A 85 -4.46 8.91 -6.94
N LEU A 86 -3.48 9.54 -7.62
CA LEU A 86 -3.41 10.99 -7.69
C LEU A 86 -4.57 11.58 -8.50
N LEU A 87 -4.99 10.94 -9.61
CA LEU A 87 -6.15 11.41 -10.36
C LEU A 87 -7.43 11.29 -9.53
N TYR A 88 -7.63 10.16 -8.84
CA TYR A 88 -8.80 9.96 -8.00
C TYR A 88 -8.83 10.93 -6.82
N SER A 89 -7.70 11.21 -6.18
CA SER A 89 -7.60 12.22 -5.12
C SER A 89 -8.04 13.61 -5.61
N ARG A 90 -7.60 14.01 -6.80
CA ARG A 90 -8.00 15.28 -7.42
C ARG A 90 -9.49 15.30 -7.77
N PHE A 91 -10.01 14.20 -8.33
CA PHE A 91 -11.43 14.05 -8.64
C PHE A 91 -12.29 14.14 -7.37
N PHE A 92 -11.95 13.39 -6.31
CA PHE A 92 -12.65 13.42 -5.04
C PHE A 92 -12.61 14.80 -4.38
N THR A 93 -11.48 15.50 -4.46
CA THR A 93 -11.39 16.88 -3.94
C THR A 93 -12.41 17.80 -4.61
N ARG A 94 -12.51 17.74 -5.94
CA ARG A 94 -13.49 18.53 -6.70
C ARG A 94 -14.92 18.12 -6.37
N ALA A 95 -15.20 16.82 -6.28
CA ALA A 95 -16.52 16.32 -5.90
C ALA A 95 -16.90 16.76 -4.47
N MET A 96 -15.98 16.66 -3.51
CA MET A 96 -16.17 17.13 -2.13
C MET A 96 -16.38 18.64 -2.05
N ARG A 97 -15.77 19.41 -2.96
CA ARG A 97 -16.03 20.85 -3.05
C ARG A 97 -17.46 21.15 -3.49
N GLU A 98 -17.92 20.50 -4.56
CA GLU A 98 -19.30 20.67 -5.05
C GLU A 98 -20.35 20.22 -4.03
N THR A 99 -20.02 19.26 -3.16
CA THR A 99 -20.91 18.78 -2.10
C THR A 99 -20.72 19.48 -0.75
N GLY A 100 -19.85 20.49 -0.66
CA GLY A 100 -19.68 21.33 0.53
C GLY A 100 -18.87 20.70 1.66
N HIS A 101 -18.09 19.65 1.39
CA HIS A 101 -17.24 18.97 2.38
C HIS A 101 -15.85 19.60 2.52
N VAL A 102 -15.34 20.28 1.49
CA VAL A 102 -14.08 21.04 1.52
C VAL A 102 -14.23 22.28 0.64
N ASP A 103 -13.44 23.34 0.88
CA ASP A 103 -13.35 24.48 -0.05
C ASP A 103 -11.96 24.52 -0.72
N LEU A 104 -11.70 23.50 -1.55
CA LEU A 104 -10.40 23.31 -2.21
C LEU A 104 -10.54 22.93 -3.69
N ALA A 105 -9.71 23.53 -4.54
CA ALA A 105 -9.66 23.20 -5.96
C ALA A 105 -8.75 21.99 -6.27
N GLU A 106 -7.65 21.84 -5.55
CA GLU A 106 -6.66 20.77 -5.71
C GLU A 106 -6.13 20.34 -4.32
N PRO A 107 -5.91 19.03 -4.07
CA PRO A 107 -5.56 18.54 -2.74
C PRO A 107 -4.09 18.71 -2.37
N PHE A 108 -3.19 18.76 -3.37
CA PHE A 108 -1.74 18.72 -3.15
C PHE A 108 -1.10 19.92 -3.87
N ARG A 109 -0.43 20.80 -3.13
CA ARG A 109 0.32 21.95 -3.67
C ARG A 109 1.65 21.50 -4.27
N GLY A 110 2.35 20.60 -3.58
CA GLY A 110 3.60 20.00 -4.00
C GLY A 110 3.49 18.48 -4.05
N LEU A 111 4.13 17.87 -5.05
CA LEU A 111 4.28 16.43 -5.18
C LEU A 111 5.76 16.11 -5.31
N PHE A 112 6.25 15.22 -4.47
CA PHE A 112 7.59 14.65 -4.57
C PHE A 112 7.46 13.14 -4.75
N THR A 113 7.90 12.63 -5.89
CA THR A 113 7.85 11.21 -6.18
C THR A 113 9.16 10.55 -5.83
N GLN A 114 9.20 9.79 -4.74
CA GLN A 114 10.42 9.06 -4.40
C GLN A 114 10.69 7.90 -5.37
N GLY A 115 11.98 7.62 -5.56
CA GLY A 115 12.47 6.43 -6.27
C GLY A 115 12.10 5.14 -5.56
N MET A 116 12.27 4.02 -6.26
CA MET A 116 11.97 2.70 -5.73
C MET A 116 13.12 2.20 -4.88
N VAL A 117 12.81 1.62 -3.72
CA VAL A 117 13.79 0.80 -2.99
C VAL A 117 13.91 -0.55 -3.70
N VAL A 118 15.10 -0.84 -4.18
CA VAL A 118 15.43 -2.06 -4.93
C VAL A 118 16.26 -3.03 -4.10
N HIS A 119 16.15 -4.31 -4.43
CA HIS A 119 17.01 -5.35 -3.91
C HIS A 119 17.17 -6.45 -4.94
N GLU A 120 18.32 -7.13 -4.93
CA GLU A 120 18.55 -8.29 -5.79
C GLU A 120 17.57 -9.42 -5.44
N THR A 121 17.28 -10.26 -6.42
CA THR A 121 16.34 -11.37 -6.27
C THR A 121 17.09 -12.70 -6.23
N TYR A 122 16.52 -13.71 -5.58
CA TYR A 122 17.13 -15.02 -5.44
C TYR A 122 16.16 -16.11 -5.84
N ARG A 123 16.58 -17.00 -6.74
CA ARG A 123 15.69 -18.04 -7.27
C ARG A 123 16.40 -19.38 -7.39
N VAL A 124 15.73 -20.44 -6.92
CA VAL A 124 16.16 -21.83 -7.10
C VAL A 124 15.17 -22.57 -8.01
N GLY A 125 15.60 -23.71 -8.57
CA GLY A 125 14.84 -24.47 -9.54
C GLY A 125 14.72 -23.82 -10.93
N SER A 126 14.05 -24.51 -11.86
CA SER A 126 13.86 -24.07 -13.25
C SER A 126 12.41 -24.29 -13.72
N GLY A 127 11.99 -23.49 -14.69
CA GLY A 127 10.64 -23.57 -15.28
C GLY A 127 9.52 -23.42 -14.24
N SER A 128 8.54 -24.32 -14.30
CA SER A 128 7.37 -24.33 -13.40
C SER A 128 7.71 -24.62 -11.94
N ASN A 129 8.89 -25.17 -11.66
CA ASN A 129 9.33 -25.52 -10.31
C ASN A 129 10.20 -24.43 -9.68
N SER A 130 10.36 -23.28 -10.36
CA SER A 130 11.13 -22.18 -9.82
C SER A 130 10.42 -21.51 -8.64
N ARG A 131 11.19 -21.14 -7.62
CA ARG A 131 10.68 -20.42 -6.45
C ARG A 131 11.63 -19.31 -6.03
N TRP A 132 11.06 -18.22 -5.56
CA TRP A 132 11.80 -17.12 -4.96
C TRP A 132 12.22 -17.47 -3.54
N LEU A 133 13.39 -16.97 -3.16
CA LEU A 133 13.93 -16.99 -1.80
C LEU A 133 13.97 -15.56 -1.25
N ALA A 134 13.68 -15.43 0.03
CA ALA A 134 13.93 -14.20 0.78
C ALA A 134 15.44 -14.02 1.05
N PRO A 135 15.91 -12.78 1.26
CA PRO A 135 17.31 -12.53 1.63
C PRO A 135 17.77 -13.34 2.85
N SER A 136 16.88 -13.54 3.84
CA SER A 136 17.14 -14.33 5.04
C SER A 136 17.21 -15.85 4.80
N GLU A 137 16.78 -16.34 3.63
CA GLU A 137 16.86 -17.76 3.24
C GLU A 137 18.17 -18.08 2.49
N VAL A 138 19.01 -17.06 2.23
CA VAL A 138 20.20 -17.14 1.40
C VAL A 138 21.46 -16.80 2.18
N ARG A 139 22.49 -17.62 2.03
CA ARG A 139 23.85 -17.33 2.47
C ARG A 139 24.70 -16.95 1.27
N LEU A 140 25.31 -15.78 1.33
CA LEU A 140 26.21 -15.30 0.29
C LEU A 140 27.64 -15.77 0.53
N GLU A 141 28.29 -16.25 -0.52
CA GLU A 141 29.71 -16.64 -0.53
C GLU A 141 30.44 -15.89 -1.64
N ASP A 142 31.72 -15.60 -1.42
CA ASP A 142 32.64 -15.15 -2.47
C ASP A 142 33.60 -16.29 -2.79
N VAL A 143 33.57 -16.76 -4.04
CA VAL A 143 34.48 -17.79 -4.55
C VAL A 143 35.13 -17.25 -5.82
N ASP A 144 36.45 -17.09 -5.79
CA ASP A 144 37.25 -16.56 -6.90
C ASP A 144 36.77 -15.19 -7.42
N GLY A 145 36.29 -14.32 -6.52
CA GLY A 145 35.80 -12.99 -6.86
C GLY A 145 34.39 -12.99 -7.47
N LYS A 146 33.67 -14.11 -7.39
CA LYS A 146 32.29 -14.23 -7.83
C LYS A 146 31.37 -14.50 -6.64
N ARG A 147 30.35 -13.66 -6.47
CA ARG A 147 29.28 -13.87 -5.49
C ARG A 147 28.41 -15.06 -5.89
N ARG A 148 28.23 -16.00 -4.97
CA ARG A 148 27.28 -17.12 -5.07
C ARG A 148 26.25 -17.00 -3.95
N ALA A 149 25.01 -17.34 -4.26
CA ALA A 149 23.93 -17.41 -3.29
C ALA A 149 23.59 -18.87 -3.05
N ILE A 150 23.67 -19.32 -1.80
CA ILE A 150 23.35 -20.69 -1.41
C ILE A 150 22.12 -20.66 -0.50
N GLU A 151 21.10 -21.44 -0.82
CA GLU A 151 19.95 -21.59 0.06
C GLU A 151 20.37 -22.29 1.36
N ILE A 152 20.02 -21.70 2.49
CA ILE A 152 20.40 -22.19 3.82
C ILE A 152 19.79 -23.58 4.10
N ALA A 153 18.53 -23.78 3.71
CA ALA A 153 17.78 -25.00 4.06
C ALA A 153 18.25 -26.25 3.29
N THR A 154 18.65 -26.09 2.03
CA THR A 154 18.92 -27.21 1.13
C THR A 154 20.38 -27.32 0.71
N GLY A 155 21.14 -26.23 0.80
CA GLY A 155 22.46 -26.10 0.20
C GLY A 155 22.45 -25.94 -1.33
N GLU A 156 21.28 -25.82 -1.96
CA GLU A 156 21.16 -25.57 -3.41
C GLU A 156 21.66 -24.15 -3.75
N GLU A 157 22.34 -24.03 -4.88
CA GLU A 157 22.75 -22.72 -5.40
C GLU A 157 21.55 -21.99 -6.01
N ALA A 158 21.31 -20.77 -5.53
CA ALA A 158 20.33 -19.84 -6.05
C ALA A 158 20.94 -18.94 -7.13
N VAL A 159 20.15 -18.65 -8.16
CA VAL A 159 20.45 -17.63 -9.15
C VAL A 159 20.24 -16.27 -8.52
N ILE A 160 21.29 -15.44 -8.53
CA ILE A 160 21.21 -14.02 -8.17
C ILE A 160 20.69 -13.25 -9.40
N GLY A 161 19.50 -12.67 -9.27
CA GLY A 161 18.89 -11.81 -10.28
C GLY A 161 19.33 -10.35 -10.16
N PRO A 162 18.85 -9.48 -11.07
CA PRO A 162 19.16 -8.06 -11.02
C PRO A 162 18.52 -7.38 -9.81
N LEU A 163 18.95 -6.15 -9.54
CA LEU A 163 18.25 -5.24 -8.63
C LEU A 163 16.87 -4.93 -9.19
N GLU A 164 15.83 -5.22 -8.40
CA GLU A 164 14.45 -4.97 -8.77
C GLU A 164 13.69 -4.39 -7.57
N LYS A 165 12.58 -3.70 -7.83
CA LYS A 165 11.68 -3.19 -6.78
C LYS A 165 11.37 -4.28 -5.76
N MET A 166 11.49 -3.96 -4.48
CA MET A 166 11.09 -4.87 -3.40
C MET A 166 9.60 -5.22 -3.51
N SER A 167 9.28 -6.51 -3.48
CA SER A 167 7.90 -6.99 -3.56
C SER A 167 7.70 -8.32 -2.82
N LYS A 168 6.48 -8.52 -2.31
CA LYS A 168 6.10 -9.78 -1.66
C LYS A 168 6.12 -10.97 -2.64
N SER A 169 5.79 -10.73 -3.92
CA SER A 169 5.74 -11.78 -4.95
C SER A 169 7.12 -12.34 -5.32
N LYS A 170 8.17 -11.50 -5.26
CA LYS A 170 9.57 -11.90 -5.53
C LYS A 170 10.36 -12.21 -4.26
N LYS A 171 9.75 -12.06 -3.10
CA LYS A 171 10.35 -12.24 -1.77
C LYS A 171 11.64 -11.43 -1.51
N ASN A 172 11.99 -10.45 -2.33
CA ASN A 172 13.18 -9.62 -2.16
C ASN A 172 12.99 -8.45 -1.19
N THR A 173 12.02 -8.53 -0.26
CA THR A 173 11.78 -7.47 0.72
C THR A 173 12.74 -7.64 1.89
N VAL A 174 13.39 -6.56 2.29
CA VAL A 174 14.20 -6.50 3.52
C VAL A 174 13.36 -5.82 4.58
N SER A 175 13.27 -6.43 5.76
CA SER A 175 12.53 -5.84 6.88
C SER A 175 13.32 -4.67 7.47
N PRO A 176 12.73 -3.47 7.60
CA PRO A 176 13.35 -2.37 8.33
C PRO A 176 13.61 -2.72 9.81
N GLU A 177 12.80 -3.60 10.39
CA GLU A 177 12.91 -3.99 11.81
C GLU A 177 14.25 -4.65 12.12
N GLU A 178 14.75 -5.50 11.22
CA GLU A 178 16.06 -6.15 11.38
C GLU A 178 17.19 -5.12 11.44
N ILE A 179 17.07 -4.02 10.68
CA ILE A 179 18.05 -2.93 10.67
C ILE A 179 17.92 -2.09 11.93
N THR A 180 16.70 -1.76 12.35
CA THR A 180 16.47 -0.95 13.54
C THR A 180 16.89 -1.69 14.82
N ASP A 181 16.66 -2.99 14.90
CA ASP A 181 17.05 -3.81 16.05
C ASP A 181 18.57 -4.03 16.10
N GLY A 182 19.22 -4.17 14.94
CA GLY A 182 20.67 -4.36 14.85
C GLY A 182 21.49 -3.08 15.01
N TYR A 183 21.00 -1.95 14.48
CA TYR A 183 21.80 -0.73 14.31
C TYR A 183 21.13 0.55 14.82
N GLY A 184 19.87 0.48 15.25
CA GLY A 184 19.09 1.63 15.71
C GLY A 184 18.40 2.41 14.59
N ALA A 185 17.33 3.12 14.96
CA ALA A 185 16.50 3.89 14.03
C ALA A 185 17.28 5.01 13.31
N ASP A 186 18.22 5.67 13.99
CA ASP A 186 19.00 6.77 13.41
C ASP A 186 19.94 6.27 12.31
N THR A 187 20.57 5.10 12.50
CA THR A 187 21.40 4.46 11.48
C THR A 187 20.57 4.11 10.25
N ALA A 188 19.38 3.53 10.44
CA ALA A 188 18.47 3.19 9.35
C ALA A 188 18.04 4.44 8.56
N ARG A 189 17.67 5.53 9.26
CA ARG A 189 17.30 6.81 8.63
C ARG A 189 18.47 7.44 7.88
N TRP A 190 19.65 7.48 8.50
CA TRP A 190 20.84 8.05 7.87
C TRP A 190 21.22 7.28 6.61
N PHE A 191 21.22 5.95 6.67
CA PHE A 191 21.48 5.09 5.52
C PHE A 191 20.54 5.43 4.36
N MET A 192 19.22 5.40 4.60
CA MET A 192 18.21 5.71 3.58
C MET A 192 18.36 7.12 2.98
N LEU A 193 18.77 8.11 3.76
CA LEU A 193 18.95 9.49 3.31
C LEU A 193 20.30 9.75 2.64
N SER A 194 21.29 8.87 2.84
CA SER A 194 22.66 9.03 2.35
C SER A 194 22.95 8.28 1.05
N ASP A 195 22.21 7.20 0.78
CA ASP A 195 22.54 6.24 -0.27
C ASP A 195 22.26 6.75 -1.69
N SER A 196 21.13 7.44 -1.89
CA SER A 196 20.78 8.03 -3.18
C SER A 196 19.87 9.25 -3.03
N PRO A 197 19.88 10.19 -4.01
CA PRO A 197 18.90 11.26 -4.07
C PRO A 197 17.48 10.66 -4.00
N PRO A 198 16.56 11.27 -3.23
CA PRO A 198 15.27 10.67 -2.91
C PRO A 198 14.39 10.38 -4.14
N GLU A 199 14.64 11.03 -5.28
CA GLU A 199 13.97 10.83 -6.57
C GLU A 199 14.56 9.70 -7.43
N ARG A 200 15.70 9.12 -7.03
CA ARG A 200 16.44 8.12 -7.82
C ARG A 200 16.18 6.70 -7.32
N ASP A 201 16.11 5.76 -8.27
CA ASP A 201 16.18 4.31 -8.00
C ASP A 201 17.60 3.87 -7.62
#